data_AF-A0A233RBU5-F1
#
_entry.id   AF-A0A233RBU5-F1
#
_cell.length_a   1.000
_cell.length_b   1.000
_cell.length_c   1.000
_cell.angle_alpha   90.00
_cell.angle_beta   90.00
_cell.angle_gamma   90.00
#
_symmetry.space_group_name_H-M   'P 1'
#
loop_
_entity.id
_entity.type
_entity.pdbx_description
1 polymer ?
#
loop_
_entity_poly.entity_id
_entity_poly.type
_entity_poly.pdbx_seq_one_letter_code
_entity_poly.pdbx_strand_id
1 'polypeptide(L)' 'MDTMTFCRTIEQQDQTGDDQYLLRVVRKIAEGGYSLYATNPDYDDIDVTDDMKPFARLKAVLKG' A
#
# COMPACT_ATOMS: atom_id res chain seq x y z
N MET A 1 0.35 -2.81 21.55
CA MET A 1 0.38 -3.55 20.27
C MET A 1 1.12 -2.66 19.30
N ASP A 2 2.38 -2.99 19.01
CA ASP A 2 3.16 -2.29 17.99
C ASP A 2 2.52 -2.61 16.63
N THR A 3 1.74 -1.68 16.09
CA THR A 3 1.19 -1.80 14.74
C THR A 3 2.37 -1.67 13.80
N MET A 4 2.88 -2.80 13.34
CA MET A 4 4.00 -2.90 12.41
C MET A 4 3.68 -2.09 11.14
N THR A 5 4.12 -0.83 11.11
CA THR A 5 3.78 0.15 10.09
C THR A 5 4.93 0.19 9.09
N PHE A 6 4.68 -0.24 7.85
CA PHE A 6 5.68 -0.16 6.78
C PHE A 6 5.08 0.47 5.52
N CYS A 7 5.77 1.46 4.94
CA CYS A 7 5.47 1.96 3.61
C CYS A 7 5.89 0.94 2.56
N ARG A 8 4.93 0.45 1.78
CA ARG A 8 5.17 -0.52 0.71
C ARG A 8 4.62 -0.01 -0.61
N THR A 9 5.32 -0.38 -1.67
CA THR A 9 4.76 -0.32 -3.02
C THR A 9 3.95 -1.59 -3.24
N ILE A 10 2.70 -1.42 -3.66
CA ILE A 10 1.78 -2.49 -4.02
C ILE A 10 1.59 -2.46 -5.53
N GLU A 11 1.72 -3.62 -6.16
CA GLU A 11 1.42 -3.84 -7.57
C GLU A 11 -0.03 -4.33 -7.72
N GLN A 12 -0.77 -3.74 -8.65
CA GLN A 12 -2.12 -4.15 -9.06
C GLN A 12 -2.22 -4.07 -10.60
N GLN A 13 -2.93 -5.00 -11.23
CA GLN A 13 -3.23 -4.92 -12.66
C GLN A 13 -4.52 -4.12 -12.89
N ASP A 14 -4.51 -3.20 -13.85
CA ASP A 14 -5.73 -2.50 -14.24
C ASP A 14 -6.55 -3.27 -15.29
N GLN A 15 -7.69 -2.69 -15.70
CA GLN A 15 -8.62 -3.33 -16.64
C GLN A 15 -8.02 -3.51 -18.04
N THR A 16 -6.94 -2.81 -18.37
CA THR A 16 -6.19 -2.95 -19.63
C THR A 16 -5.04 -3.95 -19.53
N GLY A 17 -4.74 -4.45 -18.33
CA GLY A 17 -3.66 -5.39 -18.05
C GLY A 17 -2.31 -4.71 -17.77
N ASP A 18 -2.30 -3.39 -17.61
CA ASP A 18 -1.10 -2.64 -17.26
C ASP A 18 -0.88 -2.66 -15.75
N ASP A 19 0.39 -2.74 -15.35
CA ASP A 19 0.78 -2.75 -13.94
C ASP A 19 0.73 -1.33 -13.37
N GLN A 20 -0.04 -1.17 -12.29
CA GLN A 20 -0.06 0.03 -11.48
C GLN A 20 0.65 -0.19 -10.15
N TYR A 21 1.42 0.82 -9.74
CA TYR A 21 2.19 0.79 -8.50
C TYR A 21 1.71 1.87 -7.54
N LEU A 22 1.20 1.46 -6.38
CA LEU A 22 0.76 2.36 -5.32
C LEU A 22 1.74 2.34 -4.16
N LEU A 23 2.29 3.50 -3.78
CA LEU A 23 3.02 3.65 -2.52
C LEU A 23 2.02 3.99 -1.40
N ARG A 24 1.90 3.09 -0.42
CA ARG A 24 0.95 3.21 0.70
C ARG A 24 1.55 2.71 2.01
N VAL A 25 0.97 3.14 3.13
CA VAL A 25 1.29 2.61 4.45
C VAL A 25 0.41 1.39 4.72
N VAL A 26 1.01 0.22 4.93
CA VAL A 26 0.23 -0.98 5.28
C VAL A 26 -0.02 -1.00 6.79
N ARG A 27 -1.29 -1.12 7.21
CA ARG A 27 -1.66 -1.36 8.61
C ARG A 27 -2.55 -2.58 8.75
N LYS A 28 -2.36 -3.32 9.83
CA LYS A 28 -3.23 -4.44 10.21
C LYS A 28 -4.52 -3.90 10.82
N ILE A 29 -5.67 -4.44 10.41
CA ILE A 29 -6.98 -4.13 10.99
C ILE A 29 -7.41 -5.22 11.98
N ALA A 30 -8.36 -4.90 12.86
CA ALA A 30 -8.77 -5.77 13.97
C ALA A 30 -9.30 -7.15 13.51
N GLU A 31 -9.83 -7.22 12.30
CA GLU A 31 -10.43 -8.43 11.70
C GLU A 31 -9.39 -9.37 11.06
N GLY A 32 -8.09 -9.09 11.22
CA GLY A 32 -7.01 -9.93 10.71
C GLY A 32 -6.56 -9.61 9.29
N GLY A 33 -7.28 -8.72 8.59
CA GLY A 33 -6.89 -8.16 7.30
C GLY A 33 -5.87 -7.02 7.39
N TYR A 34 -5.62 -6.41 6.24
CA TYR A 34 -4.76 -5.24 6.10
C TYR A 34 -5.46 -4.16 5.27
N SER A 35 -5.14 -2.91 5.56
CA SER A 35 -5.57 -1.76 4.77
C SER A 35 -4.36 -0.92 4.37
N LEU A 36 -4.43 -0.35 3.16
CA LEU A 36 -3.44 0.49 2.51
C LEU A 36 -3.80 1.95 2.73
N TYR A 37 -3.11 2.58 3.66
CA TYR A 37 -3.41 3.95 4.07
C TYR A 37 -2.77 4.96 3.12
N ALA A 38 -3.57 5.93 2.67
CA ALA A 38 -3.09 7.04 1.88
C ALA A 38 -2.30 8.03 2.75
N THR A 39 -1.19 8.54 2.21
CA THR A 39 -0.44 9.64 2.86
C THR A 39 -0.82 11.01 2.32
N ASN A 40 -1.70 11.06 1.31
CA ASN A 40 -2.38 12.26 0.83
C ASN A 40 -3.86 12.15 1.23
N PRO A 41 -4.42 13.10 2.02
CA PRO A 41 -5.82 13.06 2.48
C PRO A 41 -6.85 13.17 1.36
N ASP A 42 -6.47 13.55 0.14
CA ASP A 42 -7.37 13.60 -1.01
C ASP A 42 -7.75 12.19 -1.54
N TYR A 43 -7.15 11.14 -0.99
CA TYR A 43 -7.36 9.75 -1.40
C TYR A 43 -7.81 8.90 -0.23
N ASP A 44 -8.76 8.01 -0.52
CA ASP A 44 -9.25 7.04 0.45
C ASP A 44 -8.22 5.92 0.73
N ASP A 45 -8.38 5.32 1.90
CA ASP A 45 -7.70 4.07 2.26
C ASP A 45 -8.33 2.90 1.49
N ILE A 46 -7.52 1.88 1.18
CA ILE A 46 -7.96 0.75 0.35
C ILE A 46 -7.79 -0.54 1.15
N ASP A 47 -8.83 -1.38 1.20
CA ASP A 47 -8.71 -2.71 1.76
C ASP A 47 -7.89 -3.63 0.85
N VAL A 48 -6.99 -4.42 1.46
CA VAL A 48 -6.13 -5.33 0.69
C VAL A 48 -6.95 -6.50 0.14
N THR A 49 -6.76 -6.75 -1.14
CA THR A 49 -7.33 -7.87 -1.89
C THR A 49 -6.21 -8.82 -2.37
N ASP A 50 -6.57 -10.04 -2.79
CA ASP A 50 -5.58 -11.08 -3.14
C ASP A 50 -4.80 -10.81 -4.45
N ASP A 51 -5.30 -9.93 -5.31
CA ASP A 51 -4.63 -9.47 -6.54
C ASP A 51 -3.47 -8.51 -6.26
N MET A 52 -3.41 -7.93 -5.05
CA MET A 52 -2.39 -6.96 -4.65
C MET A 52 -1.12 -7.65 -4.16
N LYS A 53 0.02 -7.27 -4.72
CA LYS A 53 1.32 -7.87 -4.35
C LYS A 53 2.29 -6.83 -3.79
N PRO A 54 2.87 -7.06 -2.59
CA PRO A 54 3.96 -6.23 -2.11
C PRO A 54 5.17 -6.35 -3.04
N PHE A 55 5.56 -5.22 -3.65
CA PHE A 55 6.68 -5.17 -4.59
C PHE A 55 7.97 -4.66 -3.94
N ALA A 56 7.88 -3.57 -3.17
CA ALA A 56 9.05 -2.91 -2.59
C ALA A 56 8.73 -2.25 -1.24
N ARG A 57 9.79 -1.85 -0.52
CA ARG A 57 9.69 -1.02 0.69
C ARG A 57 10.42 0.31 0.46
N LEU A 58 9.77 1.42 0.80
CA LEU A 58 10.41 2.73 0.77
C LEU A 58 11.57 2.76 1.78
N LYS A 59 12.77 3.13 1.33
CA LYS A 59 13.97 3.24 2.19
C LYS A 59 14.31 4.69 2.54
N ALA A 60 14.25 5.58 1.56
CA ALA A 60 14.55 7.00 1.73
C ALA A 60 13.92 7.80 0.58
N VAL A 61 13.66 9.08 0.83
CA VAL A 61 13.35 10.07 -0.20
C VAL A 61 14.62 10.90 -0.42
N LEU A 62 15.14 10.88 -1.65
CA LEU A 62 16.31 11.68 -2.01
C LEU A 62 15.83 13.05 -2.51
N LYS A 63 16.43 14.13 -2.01
CA LYS A 63 16.20 15.48 -2.55
C LYS A 63 17.20 15.71 -3.69
N GLY A 64 16.68 16.21 -4.82
CA GLY A 64 17.49 16.72 -5.93
C GLY A 64 17.96 18.14 -5.68
#